data_AF-A0A2V6F512-F1
#
_entry.id   AF-A0A2V6F512-F1
#
_cell.length_a   1.000
_cell.length_b   1.000
_cell.length_c   1.000
_cell.angle_alpha   90.00
_cell.angle_beta   90.00
_cell.angle_gamma   90.00
#
_symmetry.space_group_name_H-M   'P 1'
#
loop_
_entity.id
_entity.type
_entity.pdbx_description
1 polymer ?
#
loop_
_entity_poly.entity_id
_entity_poly.type
_entity_poly.pdbx_seq_one_letter_code
_entity_poly.pdbx_strand_id
1 'polypeptide(L)'
;MLVHKDAPIGRDAALKAVVWLKRNFGREIEEAVKGSAYSVDTICGIACQETAYFWVNMLERLTPEQVCERCVLDASGDALGTVRRAFPRNTSAFRREYGDERTQMLIEEANKTRALRGYPHKNWVYKGYGIFQYDLQFVKVDPDFFFEKQWYNFSACLDRVMRELRTTWTRHGNLFEAIRAYNGSGRGAAVYAQNVVAYSGFAGETTGTMPA
;
A
#
# COMPACT_ATOMS: atom_id res chain seq x y z
N MET A 1 -7.38 -0.18 -22.06
CA MET A 1 -6.32 0.58 -21.35
C MET A 1 -5.12 -0.34 -21.16
N LEU A 2 -3.89 0.16 -21.23
CA LEU A 2 -2.68 -0.64 -20.97
C LEU A 2 -1.94 -0.04 -19.78
N VAL A 3 -1.40 -0.89 -18.90
CA VAL A 3 -0.49 -0.46 -17.84
C VAL A 3 0.88 -0.13 -18.43
N HIS A 4 1.63 0.74 -17.76
CA HIS A 4 3.00 1.02 -18.17
C HIS A 4 3.86 -0.26 -18.09
N LYS A 5 4.90 -0.38 -18.92
CA LYS A 5 5.79 -1.57 -18.94
C LYS A 5 6.48 -1.86 -17.60
N ASP A 6 6.61 -0.83 -16.76
CA ASP A 6 7.25 -0.90 -15.44
C ASP A 6 6.22 -1.04 -14.30
N ALA A 7 4.95 -1.34 -14.64
CA ALA A 7 3.91 -1.56 -13.66
C ALA A 7 4.20 -2.83 -12.82
N PRO A 8 3.87 -2.84 -11.52
CA PRO A 8 4.24 -3.92 -10.61
C PRO A 8 3.58 -5.25 -10.94
N ILE A 9 2.40 -5.21 -11.59
CA ILE A 9 1.68 -6.39 -12.06
C ILE A 9 1.02 -6.15 -13.41
N GLY A 10 0.87 -7.23 -14.19
CA GLY A 10 0.10 -7.23 -15.44
C GLY A 10 -1.41 -7.27 -15.21
N ARG A 11 -2.17 -7.18 -16.31
CA ARG A 11 -3.65 -7.13 -16.29
C ARG A 11 -4.30 -8.32 -15.57
N ASP A 12 -3.87 -9.54 -15.85
CA ASP A 12 -4.51 -10.74 -15.27
C ASP A 12 -4.35 -10.82 -13.75
N ALA A 13 -3.16 -10.47 -13.25
CA ALA A 13 -2.92 -10.34 -11.82
C ALA A 13 -3.74 -9.20 -11.21
N ALA A 14 -3.88 -8.07 -11.91
CA ALA A 14 -4.69 -6.95 -11.45
C ALA A 14 -6.18 -7.32 -11.37
N LEU A 15 -6.72 -8.08 -12.32
CA LEU A 15 -8.11 -8.56 -12.27
C LEU A 15 -8.33 -9.48 -11.06
N LYS A 16 -7.41 -10.43 -10.82
CA LYS A 16 -7.46 -11.29 -9.62
C LYS A 16 -7.44 -10.46 -8.34
N ALA A 17 -6.54 -9.49 -8.26
CA ALA A 17 -6.40 -8.58 -7.13
C ALA A 17 -7.69 -7.77 -6.89
N VAL A 18 -8.27 -7.19 -7.94
CA VAL A 18 -9.51 -6.42 -7.83
C VAL A 18 -10.68 -7.29 -7.35
N VAL A 19 -10.90 -8.45 -7.97
CA VAL A 19 -12.00 -9.35 -7.57
C VAL A 19 -11.88 -9.71 -6.10
N TRP A 20 -10.66 -10.03 -5.66
CA TRP A 20 -10.40 -10.33 -4.26
C TRP A 20 -10.64 -9.13 -3.34
N LEU A 21 -10.19 -7.92 -3.69
CA LEU A 21 -10.42 -6.72 -2.90
C LEU A 21 -11.90 -6.38 -2.78
N LYS A 22 -12.64 -6.40 -3.90
CA LYS A 22 -14.08 -6.12 -3.92
C LYS A 22 -14.86 -7.13 -3.09
N ARG A 23 -14.51 -8.42 -3.20
CA ARG A 23 -15.17 -9.49 -2.44
C ARG A 23 -14.99 -9.33 -0.93
N ASN A 24 -13.79 -9.00 -0.48
CA ASN A 24 -13.47 -9.00 0.96
C ASN A 24 -13.70 -7.63 1.62
N PHE A 25 -13.51 -6.54 0.88
CA PHE A 25 -13.50 -5.18 1.45
C PHE A 25 -14.37 -4.18 0.67
N GLY A 26 -15.08 -4.60 -0.39
CA GLY A 26 -15.82 -3.71 -1.28
C GLY A 26 -16.82 -2.80 -0.55
N ARG A 27 -17.53 -3.32 0.45
CA ARG A 27 -18.49 -2.54 1.26
C ARG A 27 -17.81 -1.44 2.09
N GLU A 28 -16.68 -1.76 2.72
CA GLU A 28 -15.91 -0.78 3.50
C GLU A 28 -15.34 0.31 2.59
N ILE A 29 -14.84 -0.07 1.42
CA ILE A 29 -14.35 0.87 0.41
C ILE A 29 -15.48 1.77 -0.09
N GLU A 30 -16.64 1.19 -0.41
CA GLU A 30 -17.82 1.92 -0.90
C GLU A 30 -18.25 3.01 0.10
N GLU A 31 -18.31 2.68 1.38
CA GLU A 31 -18.66 3.66 2.41
C GLU A 31 -17.58 4.74 2.54
N ALA A 32 -16.29 4.37 2.51
CA ALA A 32 -15.19 5.33 2.67
C ALA A 32 -15.09 6.34 1.52
N VAL A 33 -15.43 5.92 0.29
CA VAL A 33 -15.39 6.80 -0.90
C VAL A 33 -16.66 7.63 -1.08
N LYS A 34 -17.72 7.38 -0.31
CA LYS A 34 -18.99 8.09 -0.41
C LYS A 34 -18.81 9.61 -0.29
N GLY A 35 -19.41 10.35 -1.22
CA GLY A 35 -19.29 11.81 -1.27
C GLY A 35 -17.90 12.33 -1.70
N SER A 36 -16.99 11.45 -2.11
CA SER A 36 -15.70 11.82 -2.68
C SER A 36 -15.69 11.63 -4.20
N ALA A 37 -14.62 12.11 -4.87
CA ALA A 37 -14.41 11.89 -6.29
C ALA A 37 -13.78 10.52 -6.61
N TYR A 38 -13.48 9.72 -5.59
CA TYR A 38 -12.87 8.40 -5.73
C TYR A 38 -13.96 7.33 -5.82
N SER A 39 -13.65 6.22 -6.48
CA SER A 39 -14.51 5.04 -6.57
C SER A 39 -13.86 3.83 -5.91
N VAL A 40 -14.63 2.76 -5.69
CA VAL A 40 -14.09 1.46 -5.27
C VAL A 40 -12.95 1.01 -6.20
N ASP A 41 -13.14 1.18 -7.51
CA ASP A 41 -12.14 0.84 -8.53
C ASP A 41 -10.86 1.68 -8.42
N THR A 42 -10.98 2.93 -7.97
CA THR A 42 -9.81 3.78 -7.72
C THR A 42 -8.98 3.23 -6.58
N ILE A 43 -9.62 2.85 -5.47
CA ILE A 43 -8.94 2.29 -4.31
C ILE A 43 -8.35 0.91 -4.62
N CYS A 44 -9.06 0.07 -5.36
CA CYS A 44 -8.50 -1.20 -5.85
C CYS A 44 -7.28 -0.96 -6.77
N GLY A 45 -7.34 0.05 -7.65
CA GLY A 45 -6.23 0.43 -8.52
C GLY A 45 -4.98 0.85 -7.74
N ILE A 46 -5.16 1.60 -6.65
CA ILE A 46 -4.08 1.97 -5.73
C ILE A 46 -3.49 0.72 -5.06
N ALA A 47 -4.30 -0.16 -4.47
CA ALA A 47 -3.80 -1.40 -3.87
C ALA A 47 -3.03 -2.29 -4.87
N CYS A 48 -3.49 -2.37 -6.12
CA CYS A 48 -2.79 -3.04 -7.22
C CYS A 48 -1.39 -2.47 -7.45
N GLN A 49 -1.30 -1.13 -7.48
CA GLN A 49 -0.04 -0.42 -7.69
C GLN A 49 0.90 -0.49 -6.47
N GLU A 50 0.37 -0.55 -5.25
CA GLU A 50 1.19 -0.51 -4.03
C GLU A 50 1.75 -1.88 -3.63
N THR A 51 0.92 -2.93 -3.59
CA THR A 51 1.33 -4.19 -2.93
C THR A 51 0.89 -5.47 -3.62
N ALA A 52 0.03 -5.42 -4.64
CA ALA A 52 -0.51 -6.65 -5.23
C ALA A 52 0.53 -7.59 -5.83
N TYR A 53 1.69 -7.08 -6.27
CA TYR A 53 2.82 -7.91 -6.71
C TYR A 53 3.31 -8.89 -5.62
N PHE A 54 3.08 -8.56 -4.35
CA PHE A 54 3.48 -9.39 -3.22
C PHE A 54 2.43 -10.47 -2.92
N TRP A 55 1.15 -10.10 -2.82
CA TRP A 55 0.13 -10.97 -2.24
C TRP A 55 -0.75 -11.72 -3.25
N VAL A 56 -0.81 -11.30 -4.52
CA VAL A 56 -1.77 -11.90 -5.49
C VAL A 56 -1.56 -13.40 -5.70
N ASN A 57 -0.31 -13.87 -5.65
CA ASN A 57 0.05 -15.28 -5.78
C ASN A 57 -0.04 -16.06 -4.46
N MET A 58 -0.46 -15.40 -3.38
CA MET A 58 -0.60 -15.98 -2.04
C MET A 58 -2.06 -16.05 -1.59
N LEU A 59 -3.01 -15.59 -2.41
CA LEU A 59 -4.43 -15.50 -2.06
C LEU A 59 -5.10 -16.86 -1.78
N GLU A 60 -4.55 -17.95 -2.30
CA GLU A 60 -5.03 -19.31 -2.01
C GLU A 60 -4.53 -19.84 -0.66
N ARG A 61 -3.54 -19.17 -0.06
CA ARG A 61 -2.82 -19.63 1.14
C ARG A 61 -2.97 -18.70 2.34
N LEU A 62 -3.39 -17.46 2.11
CA LEU A 62 -3.50 -16.42 3.13
C LEU A 62 -4.94 -15.93 3.23
N THR A 63 -5.41 -15.70 4.45
CA THR A 63 -6.67 -14.98 4.68
C THR A 63 -6.51 -13.49 4.36
N PRO A 64 -7.62 -12.73 4.17
CA PRO A 64 -7.56 -11.28 3.99
C PRO A 64 -6.83 -10.52 5.08
N GLU A 65 -7.00 -10.94 6.34
CA GLU A 65 -6.30 -10.38 7.48
C GLU A 65 -4.80 -10.63 7.32
N GLN A 66 -4.40 -11.88 7.09
CA GLN A 66 -2.99 -12.26 6.89
C GLN A 66 -2.35 -11.49 5.73
N VAL A 67 -3.07 -11.23 4.64
CA VAL A 67 -2.55 -10.37 3.56
C VAL A 67 -2.24 -8.97 4.08
N CYS A 68 -3.14 -8.35 4.84
CA CYS A 68 -2.93 -7.01 5.41
C CYS A 68 -1.74 -6.98 6.37
N GLU A 69 -1.66 -7.94 7.30
CA GLU A 69 -0.56 -8.00 8.27
C GLU A 69 0.82 -8.06 7.61
N ARG A 70 0.90 -8.75 6.46
CA ARG A 70 2.15 -9.04 5.76
C ARG A 70 2.54 -7.99 4.75
N CYS A 71 1.75 -6.94 4.56
CA CYS A 71 2.13 -5.79 3.73
C CYS A 71 3.12 -4.86 4.44
N VAL A 72 4.24 -5.41 4.91
CA VAL A 72 5.40 -4.68 5.46
C VAL A 72 6.53 -4.80 4.45
N LEU A 73 6.70 -3.78 3.60
CA LEU A 73 7.54 -3.84 2.41
C LEU A 73 8.54 -2.66 2.37
N ASP A 74 9.54 -2.82 1.50
CA ASP A 74 10.70 -1.95 1.32
C ASP A 74 11.59 -1.71 2.55
N ALA A 75 12.85 -2.14 2.47
CA ALA A 75 13.83 -1.85 3.53
C ALA A 75 14.11 -0.34 3.64
N SER A 76 14.20 0.17 4.86
CA SER A 76 14.37 1.60 5.10
C SER A 76 15.83 2.03 4.97
N GLY A 77 16.36 2.18 3.76
CA GLY A 77 17.72 2.71 3.53
C GLY A 77 18.88 1.83 4.04
N ASP A 78 18.59 0.69 4.67
CA ASP A 78 19.58 -0.29 5.11
C ASP A 78 19.99 -1.27 3.99
N ALA A 79 19.19 -1.39 2.93
CA ALA A 79 19.50 -2.27 1.81
C ALA A 79 20.62 -1.70 0.93
N LEU A 80 21.51 -2.57 0.43
CA LEU A 80 22.60 -2.18 -0.46
C LEU A 80 22.09 -1.44 -1.69
N GLY A 81 22.75 -0.33 -2.05
CA GLY A 81 22.38 0.50 -3.19
C GLY A 81 21.13 1.37 -2.97
N THR A 82 20.55 1.37 -1.77
CA THR A 82 19.40 2.22 -1.45
C THR A 82 19.81 3.42 -0.61
N VAL A 83 19.19 4.58 -0.86
CA VAL A 83 19.36 5.80 -0.07
C VAL A 83 17.99 6.32 0.30
N ARG A 84 17.80 6.64 1.59
CA ARG A 84 16.56 7.23 2.09
C ARG A 84 16.85 8.57 2.76
N ARG A 85 16.16 9.63 2.30
CA ARG A 85 16.25 10.98 2.90
C ARG A 85 15.25 11.18 4.03
N ALA A 86 14.01 10.75 3.83
CA ALA A 86 12.95 10.81 4.83
C ALA A 86 13.32 9.99 6.08
N PHE A 87 12.78 10.38 7.23
CA PHE A 87 12.95 9.61 8.45
C PHE A 87 12.17 8.27 8.38
N PRO A 88 12.64 7.18 8.98
CA PRO A 88 14.02 6.98 9.45
C PRO A 88 14.96 6.74 8.27
N ARG A 89 16.15 7.33 8.26
CA ARG A 89 17.12 7.11 7.16
C ARG A 89 17.63 5.67 7.09
N ASN A 90 17.69 5.01 8.24
CA ASN A 90 18.11 3.63 8.44
C ASN A 90 17.63 3.13 9.81
N THR A 91 17.80 1.84 10.07
CA THR A 91 17.42 1.19 11.33
C THR A 91 18.09 1.84 12.53
N SER A 92 19.37 2.21 12.41
CA SER A 92 20.09 2.90 13.48
C SER A 92 19.45 4.24 13.85
N ALA A 93 18.97 5.01 12.87
CA ALA A 93 18.28 6.26 13.10
C ALA A 93 16.92 6.06 13.78
N PHE A 94 16.16 5.03 13.38
CA PHE A 94 14.90 4.70 14.05
C PHE A 94 15.13 4.29 15.51
N ARG A 95 16.13 3.43 15.75
CA ARG A 95 16.48 2.93 17.08
C ARG A 95 16.88 4.03 18.06
N ARG A 96 17.63 5.03 17.60
CA ARG A 96 17.99 6.18 18.45
C ARG A 96 16.76 6.99 18.90
N GLU A 97 15.73 7.06 18.06
CA GLU A 97 14.54 7.86 18.34
C GLU A 97 13.52 7.11 19.21
N TYR A 98 13.28 5.83 18.91
CA TYR A 98 12.17 5.07 19.50
C TYR A 98 12.61 3.91 20.40
N GLY A 99 13.91 3.68 20.56
CA GLY A 99 14.46 2.64 21.43
C GLY A 99 14.44 1.23 20.82
N ASP A 100 15.08 0.30 21.51
CA ASP A 100 15.30 -1.06 21.02
C ASP A 100 14.02 -1.86 20.88
N GLU A 101 13.12 -1.82 21.87
CA GLU A 101 11.88 -2.60 21.88
C GLU A 101 11.01 -2.34 20.65
N ARG A 102 10.71 -1.06 20.37
CA ARG A 102 9.92 -0.64 19.21
C ARG A 102 10.62 -0.97 17.89
N THR A 103 11.93 -0.81 17.84
CA THR A 103 12.72 -1.16 16.66
C THR A 103 12.66 -2.66 16.38
N GLN A 104 12.82 -3.47 17.42
CA GLN A 104 12.86 -4.92 17.34
C GLN A 104 11.49 -5.47 16.92
N MET A 105 10.40 -4.93 17.44
CA MET A 105 9.05 -5.28 17.01
C MET A 105 8.84 -5.05 15.51
N LEU A 106 9.26 -3.90 14.97
CA LEU A 106 9.14 -3.62 13.53
C LEU A 106 10.05 -4.52 12.66
N ILE A 107 11.25 -4.84 13.16
CA ILE A 107 12.16 -5.81 12.51
C ILE A 107 11.52 -7.20 12.45
N GLU A 108 10.89 -7.65 13.53
CA GLU A 108 10.20 -8.94 13.59
C GLU A 108 9.05 -9.03 12.60
N GLU A 109 8.22 -7.98 12.52
CA GLU A 109 7.14 -7.91 11.56
C GLU A 109 7.62 -7.92 10.10
N ALA A 110 8.69 -7.18 9.80
CA ALA A 110 9.33 -7.23 8.49
C ALA A 110 9.87 -8.64 8.18
N ASN A 111 10.48 -9.32 9.16
CA ASN A 111 11.04 -10.65 8.96
C ASN A 111 9.98 -11.73 8.70
N LYS A 112 8.79 -11.62 9.30
CA LYS A 112 7.65 -12.48 8.95
C LYS A 112 7.27 -12.37 7.47
N THR A 113 7.25 -11.15 6.92
CA THR A 113 7.01 -10.92 5.49
C THR A 113 8.17 -11.41 4.62
N ARG A 114 9.42 -11.23 5.08
CA ARG A 114 10.61 -11.75 4.38
C ARG A 114 10.58 -13.28 4.27
N ALA A 115 10.18 -13.98 5.33
CA ALA A 115 10.08 -15.44 5.35
C ALA A 115 9.09 -15.96 4.30
N LEU A 116 7.94 -15.30 4.11
CA LEU A 116 6.96 -15.64 3.07
C LEU A 116 7.52 -15.52 1.65
N ARG A 117 8.55 -14.70 1.47
CA ARG A 117 9.25 -14.49 0.18
C ARG A 117 10.51 -15.35 0.05
N GLY A 118 10.76 -16.25 1.00
CA GLY A 118 11.97 -17.08 1.03
C GLY A 118 13.25 -16.30 1.33
N TYR A 119 13.15 -15.10 1.89
CA TYR A 119 14.31 -14.27 2.21
C TYR A 119 14.82 -14.53 3.63
N PRO A 120 16.14 -14.51 3.86
CA PRO A 120 16.71 -14.67 5.20
C PRO A 120 16.36 -13.47 6.08
N HIS A 121 16.41 -13.66 7.41
CA HIS A 121 16.16 -12.57 8.34
C HIS A 121 17.19 -11.43 8.19
N LYS A 122 16.75 -10.21 8.47
CA LYS A 122 17.59 -9.00 8.52
C LYS A 122 17.20 -8.15 9.72
N ASN A 123 18.18 -7.45 10.29
CA ASN A 123 17.96 -6.48 11.36
C ASN A 123 17.64 -5.11 10.77
N TRP A 124 16.63 -5.07 9.89
CA TRP A 124 16.23 -3.86 9.16
C TRP A 124 14.79 -3.49 9.47
N VAL A 125 14.55 -2.24 9.84
CA VAL A 125 13.20 -1.67 9.77
C VAL A 125 12.82 -1.45 8.32
N TYR A 126 11.56 -1.76 8.01
CA TYR A 126 10.99 -1.53 6.69
C TYR A 126 10.27 -0.17 6.69
N LYS A 127 9.88 0.33 5.52
CA LYS A 127 9.34 1.68 5.38
C LYS A 127 7.87 1.74 5.00
N GLY A 128 7.35 0.77 4.27
CA GLY A 128 5.95 0.77 3.85
C GLY A 128 5.15 -0.22 4.69
N TYR A 129 4.04 0.24 5.26
CA TYR A 129 3.17 -0.56 6.13
C TYR A 129 1.73 -0.55 5.62
N GLY A 130 1.11 -1.73 5.61
CA GLY A 130 -0.27 -1.92 5.17
C GLY A 130 -0.41 -2.01 3.64
N ILE A 131 -1.62 -2.39 3.21
CA ILE A 131 -1.92 -2.69 1.81
C ILE A 131 -1.73 -1.47 0.88
N PHE A 132 -1.78 -0.26 1.42
CA PHE A 132 -1.57 1.02 0.71
C PHE A 132 -0.19 1.66 0.99
N GLN A 133 0.72 0.95 1.66
CA GLN A 133 2.10 1.36 1.93
C GLN A 133 2.26 2.70 2.66
N TYR A 134 1.56 2.87 3.78
CA TYR A 134 1.72 4.03 4.65
C TYR A 134 3.16 4.12 5.17
N ASP A 135 3.81 5.26 4.92
CA ASP A 135 5.24 5.40 5.10
C ASP A 135 5.62 5.60 6.58
N LEU A 136 6.63 4.85 7.06
CA LEU A 136 7.13 4.88 8.44
C LEU A 136 7.54 6.29 8.92
N GLN A 137 7.80 7.24 8.02
CA GLN A 137 8.03 8.64 8.41
C GLN A 137 6.87 9.22 9.23
N PHE A 138 5.65 8.75 9.00
CA PHE A 138 4.45 9.21 9.69
C PHE A 138 4.35 8.74 11.14
N VAL A 139 5.22 7.84 11.61
CA VAL A 139 5.33 7.46 13.02
C VAL A 139 5.53 8.67 13.95
N LYS A 140 6.00 9.79 13.42
CA LYS A 140 6.15 11.06 14.14
C LYS A 140 4.82 11.73 14.50
N VAL A 141 3.75 11.45 13.76
CA VAL A 141 2.44 12.10 13.89
C VAL A 141 1.29 11.12 14.05
N ASP A 142 1.49 9.85 13.70
CA ASP A 142 0.55 8.73 13.88
C ASP A 142 1.31 7.50 14.42
N PRO A 143 1.91 7.58 15.63
CA PRO A 143 2.72 6.50 16.18
C PRO A 143 1.92 5.22 16.43
N ASP A 144 0.65 5.34 16.81
CA ASP A 144 -0.20 4.21 17.17
C ASP A 144 -0.44 3.30 15.96
N PHE A 145 -0.53 3.86 14.75
CA PHE A 145 -0.61 3.04 13.53
C PHE A 145 0.52 2.01 13.44
N PHE A 146 1.72 2.38 13.90
CA PHE A 146 2.88 1.51 13.87
C PHE A 146 3.05 0.70 15.16
N PHE A 147 2.93 1.32 16.33
CA PHE A 147 3.23 0.63 17.59
C PHE A 147 2.11 -0.29 18.06
N GLU A 148 0.87 -0.04 17.63
CA GLU A 148 -0.28 -0.93 17.87
C GLU A 148 -0.60 -1.82 16.66
N LYS A 149 0.26 -1.80 15.63
CA LYS A 149 0.12 -2.61 14.41
C LYS A 149 -1.21 -2.41 13.67
N GLN A 150 -1.73 -1.20 13.64
CA GLN A 150 -3.03 -0.92 13.00
C GLN A 150 -3.03 -1.24 11.49
N TRP A 151 -1.86 -1.36 10.85
CA TRP A 151 -1.76 -1.83 9.45
C TRP A 151 -2.29 -3.26 9.23
N TYR A 152 -2.49 -4.03 10.30
CA TYR A 152 -3.16 -5.33 10.25
C TYR A 152 -4.63 -5.20 9.85
N ASN A 153 -5.24 -4.06 10.15
CA ASN A 153 -6.64 -3.79 9.91
C ASN A 153 -6.82 -3.03 8.58
N PHE A 154 -7.62 -3.59 7.68
CA PHE A 154 -7.87 -2.99 6.37
C PHE A 154 -8.52 -1.61 6.49
N SER A 155 -9.53 -1.44 7.35
CA SER A 155 -10.22 -0.17 7.55
C SER A 155 -9.28 0.91 8.08
N ALA A 156 -8.37 0.57 8.99
CA ALA A 156 -7.35 1.50 9.47
C ALA A 156 -6.40 1.95 8.35
N CYS A 157 -6.01 1.05 7.44
CA CYS A 157 -5.24 1.40 6.24
C CYS A 157 -6.06 2.29 5.28
N LEU A 158 -7.34 1.95 5.09
CA LEU A 158 -8.28 2.66 4.22
C LEU A 158 -8.46 4.12 4.70
N ASP A 159 -8.59 4.33 6.01
CA ASP A 159 -8.73 5.66 6.59
C ASP A 159 -7.53 6.57 6.28
N ARG A 160 -6.31 6.04 6.34
CA ARG A 160 -5.09 6.80 6.05
C ARG A 160 -5.01 7.16 4.56
N VAL A 161 -5.19 6.18 3.67
CA VAL A 161 -5.15 6.45 2.22
C VAL A 161 -6.25 7.43 1.82
N MET A 162 -7.46 7.32 2.37
CA MET A 162 -8.55 8.26 2.09
C MET A 162 -8.28 9.66 2.62
N ARG A 163 -7.62 9.80 3.78
CA ARG A 163 -7.22 11.11 4.32
C ARG A 163 -6.21 11.80 3.41
N GLU A 164 -5.21 11.06 2.94
CA GLU A 164 -4.20 11.60 2.02
C GLU A 164 -4.82 11.97 0.66
N LEU A 165 -5.64 11.10 0.09
CA LEU A 165 -6.35 11.34 -1.15
C LEU A 165 -7.27 12.57 -1.06
N ARG A 166 -8.06 12.71 0.00
CA ARG A 166 -8.90 13.91 0.21
C ARG A 166 -8.06 15.19 0.31
N THR A 167 -6.87 15.10 0.92
CA THR A 167 -5.94 16.21 1.01
C THR A 167 -5.40 16.61 -0.36
N THR A 168 -4.99 15.64 -1.18
CA THR A 168 -4.48 15.93 -2.54
C THR A 168 -5.60 16.38 -3.48
N TRP A 169 -6.80 15.82 -3.36
CA TRP A 169 -7.98 16.30 -4.07
C TRP A 169 -8.29 17.76 -3.76
N THR A 170 -8.31 18.16 -2.48
CA THR A 170 -8.59 19.54 -2.08
C THR A 170 -7.60 20.53 -2.71
N ARG A 171 -6.35 20.11 -2.93
CA ARG A 171 -5.31 20.94 -3.55
C ARG A 171 -5.38 21.00 -5.07
N HIS A 172 -5.83 19.93 -5.73
CA HIS A 172 -5.71 19.77 -7.18
C HIS A 172 -7.05 19.74 -7.94
N GLY A 173 -8.15 19.31 -7.30
CA GLY A 173 -9.49 19.24 -7.90
C GLY A 173 -9.62 18.32 -9.11
N ASN A 174 -8.63 17.48 -9.36
CA ASN A 174 -8.54 16.61 -10.53
C ASN A 174 -8.05 15.23 -10.11
N LEU A 175 -8.72 14.17 -10.57
CA LEU A 175 -8.49 12.80 -10.09
C LEU A 175 -7.07 12.33 -10.40
N PHE A 176 -6.62 12.53 -11.64
CA PHE A 176 -5.29 12.13 -12.07
C PHE A 176 -4.22 12.87 -11.26
N GLU A 177 -4.34 14.19 -11.13
CA GLU A 177 -3.37 14.99 -10.38
C GLU A 177 -3.39 14.69 -8.88
N ALA A 178 -4.55 14.38 -8.31
CA ALA A 178 -4.66 13.99 -6.90
C ALA A 178 -3.99 12.64 -6.63
N ILE A 179 -4.15 11.65 -7.52
CA ILE A 179 -3.46 10.35 -7.44
C ILE A 179 -1.95 10.51 -7.69
N ARG A 180 -1.57 11.35 -8.66
CA ARG A 180 -0.16 11.69 -8.91
C ARG A 180 0.47 12.29 -7.66
N ALA A 181 -0.18 13.28 -7.05
CA ALA A 181 0.29 13.97 -5.86
C ALA A 181 0.29 13.09 -4.60
N TYR A 182 -0.58 12.08 -4.53
CA TYR A 182 -0.57 11.06 -3.47
C TYR A 182 0.77 10.30 -3.46
N ASN A 183 1.22 9.83 -4.63
CA ASN A 183 2.53 9.18 -4.73
C ASN A 183 3.71 10.17 -4.61
N GLY A 184 3.58 11.36 -5.20
CA GLY A 184 4.57 12.42 -5.11
C GLY A 184 4.62 13.33 -6.34
N SER A 185 5.82 13.54 -6.88
CA SER A 185 6.07 14.51 -7.95
C SER A 185 6.94 13.95 -9.08
N GLY A 186 6.87 14.61 -10.25
CA GLY A 186 7.70 14.28 -11.40
C GLY A 186 7.23 13.05 -12.18
N ARG A 187 8.10 12.55 -13.07
CA ARG A 187 7.75 11.50 -14.04
C ARG A 187 7.30 10.19 -13.38
N GLY A 188 7.95 9.77 -12.28
CA GLY A 188 7.60 8.55 -11.57
C GLY A 188 6.16 8.59 -11.03
N ALA A 189 5.78 9.71 -10.41
CA ALA A 189 4.43 9.91 -9.91
C ALA A 189 3.38 9.97 -11.05
N ALA A 190 3.74 10.52 -12.20
CA ALA A 190 2.85 10.52 -13.38
C ALA A 190 2.61 9.09 -13.90
N VAL A 191 3.67 8.27 -13.97
CA VAL A 191 3.55 6.84 -14.34
C VAL A 191 2.72 6.08 -13.31
N TYR A 192 2.92 6.36 -12.02
CA TYR A 192 2.10 5.81 -10.95
C TYR A 192 0.60 6.09 -11.19
N ALA A 193 0.24 7.36 -11.43
CA ALA A 193 -1.15 7.74 -11.67
C ALA A 193 -1.73 7.09 -12.94
N GLN A 194 -0.93 6.96 -14.01
CA GLN A 194 -1.32 6.25 -15.22
C GLN A 194 -1.63 4.77 -14.93
N ASN A 195 -0.79 4.10 -14.14
CA ASN A 195 -1.02 2.71 -13.75
C ASN A 195 -2.27 2.54 -12.89
N VAL A 196 -2.47 3.42 -11.89
CA VAL A 196 -3.67 3.38 -11.05
C VAL A 196 -4.92 3.54 -11.92
N VAL A 197 -4.95 4.51 -12.82
CA VAL A 197 -6.07 4.69 -13.75
C VAL A 197 -6.28 3.42 -14.59
N ALA A 198 -5.21 2.84 -15.15
CA ALA A 198 -5.26 1.57 -15.89
C ALA A 198 -5.88 0.43 -15.07
N TYR A 199 -5.42 0.22 -13.84
CA TYR A 199 -5.95 -0.79 -12.94
C TYR A 199 -7.41 -0.53 -12.56
N SER A 200 -7.80 0.73 -12.33
CA SER A 200 -9.20 1.11 -12.09
C SER A 200 -10.10 0.82 -13.29
N GLY A 201 -9.59 1.01 -14.51
CA GLY A 201 -10.32 0.62 -15.73
C GLY A 201 -10.58 -0.89 -15.79
N PHE A 202 -9.58 -1.72 -15.46
CA PHE A 202 -9.77 -3.17 -15.38
C PHE A 202 -10.77 -3.55 -14.28
N ALA A 203 -10.79 -2.78 -13.19
CA ALA A 203 -11.69 -3.03 -12.09
C ALA A 203 -13.16 -2.83 -12.46
N GLY A 204 -13.47 -1.83 -13.30
CA GLY A 204 -14.83 -1.62 -13.82
C GLY A 204 -15.33 -2.76 -14.72
N GLU A 205 -14.44 -3.55 -15.31
CA GLU A 205 -14.81 -4.71 -16.14
C GLU A 205 -15.33 -5.88 -15.29
N THR A 206 -14.89 -6.00 -14.04
CA THR A 206 -15.26 -7.14 -13.17
C THR A 206 -16.66 -7.00 -12.54
N THR A 207 -17.20 -5.78 -12.47
CA THR A 207 -18.57 -5.53 -11.99
C THR A 207 -19.65 -6.03 -12.95
N GLY A 208 -19.33 -6.30 -14.22
CA GLY A 208 -20.26 -6.90 -15.18
C GLY A 208 -20.37 -8.43 -15.11
N THR A 209 -19.54 -9.10 -14.31
CA THR A 209 -19.39 -10.57 -14.34
C THR A 209 -19.47 -11.26 -12.98
N MET A 210 -19.72 -10.53 -11.88
CA MET A 210 -19.94 -11.16 -10.57
C MET A 210 -21.42 -11.58 -10.45
N PRO A 211 -21.72 -12.88 -10.29
CA PRO A 211 -23.08 -13.30 -9.95
C PRO A 211 -23.45 -12.77 -8.57
N ALA A 212 -24.72 -12.37 -8.43
CA ALA A 212 -25.33 -11.86 -7.20
C ALA A 212 -25.28 -12.89 -6.05
#